data_AF-A0A6P0M395-F1
#
_entry.id   AF-A0A6P0M395-F1
#
_cell.length_a   1.000
_cell.length_b   1.000
_cell.length_c   1.000
_cell.angle_alpha   90.00
_cell.angle_beta   90.00
_cell.angle_gamma   90.00
#
_symmetry.space_group_name_H-M   'P 1'
#
loop_
_entity.id
_entity.type
_entity.pdbx_description
1 polymer ?
#
loop_
_entity_poly.entity_id
_entity_poly.type
_entity_poly.pdbx_seq_one_letter_code
_entity_poly.pdbx_strand_id
1 'polypeptide(L)'
;MALIPLRKAVELTGLSKNTLRKYADNGTIKSERTPSGYRLFDTESLLNLGKVRKTVVATICYCRLSSKKQRDDLDRQVAYMHSLYPKAEIIKDIGSGLNYKRFGLRTILERLMRGDKLTIVVACRDRLTRFGFELFEYLVSLNGGKILVLDNPKSCL
;
A
#
# COMPACT_ATOMS: atom_id res chain seq x y z
N MET A 1 -0.94 19.25 -3.80
CA MET A 1 0.44 19.76 -3.83
C MET A 1 0.44 21.21 -3.36
N ALA A 2 0.88 21.45 -2.12
CA ALA A 2 1.07 22.80 -1.60
C ALA A 2 2.56 23.13 -1.61
N LEU A 3 2.93 24.22 -2.27
CA LEU A 3 4.29 24.73 -2.34
C LEU A 3 4.50 25.78 -1.25
N ILE A 4 5.59 25.66 -0.50
CA ILE A 4 5.89 26.58 0.61
C ILE A 4 7.29 27.20 0.49
N PRO A 5 7.49 28.43 1.00
CA PRO A 5 8.80 29.05 1.04
C PRO A 5 9.78 28.34 1.98
N LEU A 6 11.08 28.53 1.73
CA LEU A 6 12.17 27.95 2.54
C LEU A 6 12.00 28.16 4.04
N ARG A 7 11.52 29.34 4.47
CA ARG A 7 11.31 29.65 5.90
C ARG A 7 10.31 28.68 6.54
N LYS A 8 9.15 28.47 5.90
CA LYS A 8 8.15 27.52 6.37
C LYS A 8 8.66 26.08 6.32
N ALA A 9 9.47 25.73 5.31
CA ALA A 9 10.07 24.41 5.22
C ALA A 9 11.02 24.11 6.39
N VAL A 10 11.80 25.11 6.84
CA VAL A 10 12.63 25.00 8.05
C VAL A 10 11.76 24.80 9.29
N GLU A 11 10.70 25.61 9.46
CA GLU A 11 9.77 25.50 10.59
C GLU A 11 9.09 24.12 10.64
N LEU A 12 8.73 23.54 9.49
CA LEU A 12 8.08 22.23 9.42
C LEU A 12 9.03 21.04 9.67
N THR A 13 10.28 21.13 9.21
CA THR A 13 11.20 19.98 9.22
C THR A 13 12.24 20.04 10.34
N GLY A 14 12.47 21.21 10.93
CA GLY A 14 13.57 21.47 11.86
C GLY A 14 14.96 21.42 11.22
N LEU A 15 15.06 21.21 9.90
CA LEU A 15 16.33 21.12 9.17
C LEU A 15 16.89 22.50 8.83
N SER A 16 18.22 22.60 8.76
CA SER A 16 18.86 23.85 8.37
C SER A 16 18.52 24.25 6.92
N LYS A 17 18.51 25.56 6.66
CA LYS A 17 18.31 26.12 5.30
C LYS A 17 19.26 25.51 4.27
N ASN A 18 20.52 25.26 4.65
CA ASN A 18 21.53 24.70 3.75
C ASN A 18 21.27 23.23 3.45
N THR A 19 20.80 22.46 4.43
CA THR A 19 20.40 21.07 4.25
C THR A 19 19.23 20.96 3.27
N LEU A 20 18.19 21.78 3.45
CA LEU A 20 17.04 21.80 2.54
C LEU A 20 17.42 22.22 1.12
N ARG A 21 18.33 23.18 0.95
CA ARG A 21 18.84 23.55 -0.38
C ARG A 21 19.60 22.40 -1.03
N LYS A 22 20.53 21.76 -0.32
CA LYS A 22 21.28 20.59 -0.80
C LYS A 22 20.34 19.46 -1.23
N TYR A 23 19.30 19.19 -0.42
CA TYR A 23 18.31 18.17 -0.72
C TYR A 23 17.37 18.51 -1.87
N ALA A 24 17.15 19.80 -2.15
CA ALA A 24 16.49 20.21 -3.39
C ALA A 24 17.42 20.10 -4.60
N ASP A 25 18.71 20.47 -4.45
CA ASP A 25 19.70 20.44 -5.53
C ASP A 25 20.02 19.01 -5.99
N ASN A 26 20.02 18.04 -5.07
CA ASN A 26 20.21 16.63 -5.39
C ASN A 26 18.91 15.87 -5.75
N GLY A 27 17.77 16.56 -5.80
CA GLY A 27 16.47 15.97 -6.15
C GLY A 27 15.76 15.16 -5.06
N THR A 28 16.30 15.12 -3.82
CA THR A 28 15.65 14.42 -2.68
C THR A 28 14.31 15.07 -2.30
N ILE A 29 14.20 16.39 -2.43
CA ILE A 29 12.98 17.16 -2.17
C ILE A 29 12.53 17.80 -3.48
N LYS A 30 11.26 17.66 -3.83
CA LYS A 30 10.70 18.36 -4.99
C LYS A 30 10.65 19.85 -4.66
N SER A 31 11.24 20.66 -5.54
CA SER A 31 11.22 22.11 -5.43
C SER A 31 10.99 22.75 -6.78
N GLU A 32 10.28 23.87 -6.79
CA GLU A 32 10.05 24.69 -7.96
C GLU A 32 10.66 26.08 -7.75
N ARG A 33 11.02 26.75 -8.84
CA ARG A 33 11.48 28.14 -8.79
C ARG A 33 10.40 29.04 -9.38
N THR A 34 10.09 30.12 -8.67
CA THR A 34 9.27 31.19 -9.24
C THR A 34 10.05 31.89 -10.35
N PRO A 35 9.38 32.64 -11.25
CA PRO A 35 10.05 33.49 -12.24
C PRO A 35 11.05 34.49 -11.61
N SER A 36 10.79 34.91 -10.38
CA SER A 36 11.66 35.76 -9.55
C SER A 36 12.85 35.04 -8.90
N GLY A 37 13.02 33.73 -9.15
CA GLY A 37 14.15 32.93 -8.66
C GLY A 37 13.98 32.38 -7.24
N TYR A 38 12.85 32.63 -6.56
CA TYR A 38 12.60 32.08 -5.23
C TYR A 38 12.29 30.59 -5.32
N ARG A 39 12.96 29.79 -4.48
CA ARG A 39 12.72 28.35 -4.38
C ARG A 39 11.55 28.07 -3.44
N LEU A 40 10.54 27.37 -3.96
CA LEU A 40 9.41 26.83 -3.23
C LEU A 40 9.57 25.31 -3.11
N PHE A 41 9.16 24.76 -1.97
CA PHE A 41 9.34 23.36 -1.63
C PHE A 41 7.98 22.67 -1.54
N ASP A 42 7.90 21.46 -2.09
CA ASP A 42 6.70 20.64 -1.99
C ASP A 42 6.55 20.04 -0.58
N THR A 43 5.41 20.33 0.04
CA THR A 43 5.07 19.91 1.40
C THR A 43 5.07 18.39 1.59
N GLU A 44 4.61 17.62 0.61
CA GLU A 44 4.60 16.15 0.71
C GLU A 44 6.02 15.60 0.71
N SER A 45 6.89 16.08 -0.18
CA SER A 45 8.29 15.66 -0.19
C SER A 45 9.03 16.05 1.10
N LEU A 46 8.70 17.22 1.69
CA LEU A 46 9.25 17.65 2.98
C LEU A 46 8.80 16.73 4.14
N LEU A 47 7.51 16.35 4.20
CA LEU A 47 6.96 15.44 5.21
C LEU A 47 7.52 14.00 5.10
N ASN A 48 8.12 13.69 3.96
CA ASN A 48 8.75 12.40 3.67
C ASN A 48 10.28 12.41 3.87
N LEU A 49 10.89 13.54 4.22
CA LEU A 49 12.32 13.62 4.57
C LEU A 49 12.67 12.75 5.77
N GLY A 50 13.77 12.02 5.69
CA GLY A 50 14.26 11.15 6.77
C GLY A 50 13.47 9.86 6.95
N LYS A 51 12.26 9.76 6.38
CA LYS A 51 11.61 8.48 6.14
C LYS A 51 12.28 7.88 4.92
N VAL A 52 13.42 7.20 5.12
CA VAL A 52 13.77 6.09 4.21
C VAL A 52 12.58 5.15 4.31
N ARG A 53 11.59 5.34 3.44
CA ARG A 53 10.50 4.38 3.29
C ARG A 53 11.19 3.17 2.72
N LYS A 54 11.71 2.30 3.60
CA LYS A 54 12.09 0.95 3.24
C LYS A 54 10.84 0.40 2.59
N THR A 55 10.86 0.26 1.27
CA THR A 55 9.81 -0.40 0.53
C THR A 55 9.63 -1.75 1.19
N VAL A 56 8.55 -1.92 1.93
CA VAL A 56 8.31 -3.18 2.63
C VAL A 56 7.93 -4.18 1.56
N VAL A 57 8.78 -5.17 1.36
CA VAL A 57 8.48 -6.32 0.51
C VAL A 57 7.79 -7.34 1.41
N ALA A 58 6.50 -7.56 1.18
CA ALA A 58 5.71 -8.49 1.97
C ALA A 58 4.88 -9.41 1.08
N THR A 59 4.73 -10.65 1.52
CA THR A 59 3.73 -11.58 0.98
C THR A 59 2.54 -11.59 1.92
N ILE A 60 1.35 -11.34 1.39
CA ILE A 60 0.10 -11.28 2.14
C ILE A 60 -0.81 -12.38 1.64
N CYS A 61 -1.21 -13.30 2.52
CA CYS A 61 -2.30 -14.23 2.26
C CYS A 61 -3.61 -13.57 2.67
N TYR A 62 -4.44 -13.21 1.68
CA TYR A 62 -5.73 -12.57 1.91
C TYR A 62 -6.86 -13.60 1.86
N CYS A 63 -7.50 -13.82 3.01
CA CYS A 63 -8.60 -14.76 3.19
C CYS A 63 -9.91 -14.01 3.41
N ARG A 64 -11.00 -14.46 2.78
CA ARG A 64 -12.31 -13.82 2.93
C ARG A 64 -13.41 -14.85 3.05
N LEU A 65 -14.39 -14.57 3.91
CA LEU A 65 -15.69 -15.24 3.88
C LEU A 65 -16.82 -14.29 3.57
N SER A 66 -17.89 -14.82 2.99
CA SER A 66 -19.10 -14.03 2.70
C SER A 66 -19.96 -13.83 3.95
N SER A 67 -19.94 -14.78 4.90
CA SER A 67 -20.75 -14.75 6.12
C SER A 67 -19.97 -15.18 7.37
N LYS A 68 -20.36 -14.62 8.52
CA LYS A 68 -19.80 -15.00 9.84
C LYS A 68 -20.11 -16.45 10.24
N LYS A 69 -21.15 -17.06 9.64
CA LYS A 69 -21.56 -18.44 9.92
C LYS A 69 -20.53 -19.49 9.45
N GLN A 70 -19.56 -19.09 8.64
CA GLN A 70 -18.54 -19.96 8.03
C GLN A 70 -17.19 -19.88 8.77
N ARG A 71 -17.16 -19.51 10.06
CA ARG A 71 -15.92 -19.18 10.76
C ARG A 71 -14.91 -20.32 10.78
N ASP A 72 -15.37 -21.55 10.94
CA ASP A 72 -14.52 -22.75 10.93
C ASP A 72 -13.85 -22.96 9.55
N ASP A 73 -14.53 -22.57 8.47
CA ASP A 73 -13.96 -22.60 7.12
C ASP A 73 -12.87 -21.53 6.94
N LEU A 74 -12.97 -20.40 7.65
CA LEU A 74 -11.90 -19.38 7.65
C LEU A 74 -10.62 -19.96 8.22
N ASP A 75 -10.73 -20.63 9.35
CA ASP A 75 -9.56 -21.14 10.07
C ASP A 75 -8.89 -22.26 9.27
N ARG A 76 -9.67 -23.10 8.58
CA ARG A 76 -9.14 -24.07 7.60
C ARG A 76 -8.46 -23.39 6.42
N GLN A 77 -9.05 -22.33 5.87
CA GLN A 77 -8.46 -21.58 4.76
C GLN A 77 -7.15 -20.92 5.18
N VAL A 78 -7.12 -20.33 6.38
CA VAL A 78 -5.95 -19.71 6.99
C VAL A 78 -4.85 -20.74 7.22
N ALA A 79 -5.17 -21.91 7.79
CA ALA A 79 -4.22 -23.00 7.99
C ALA A 79 -3.64 -23.50 6.66
N TYR A 80 -4.47 -23.67 5.64
CA TYR A 80 -4.03 -24.04 4.29
C TYR A 80 -3.08 -23.00 3.70
N MET A 81 -3.45 -21.72 3.75
CA MET A 81 -2.60 -20.62 3.27
C MET A 81 -1.26 -20.56 4.02
N HIS A 82 -1.28 -20.72 5.34
CA HIS A 82 -0.08 -20.72 6.17
C HIS A 82 0.82 -21.92 5.85
N SER A 83 0.25 -23.09 5.49
CA SER A 83 1.05 -24.26 5.10
C SER A 83 1.84 -24.03 3.80
N LEU A 84 1.26 -23.29 2.84
CA LEU A 84 1.90 -22.94 1.58
C LEU A 84 2.86 -21.74 1.71
N TYR A 85 2.49 -20.77 2.55
CA TYR A 85 3.22 -19.51 2.73
C TYR A 85 3.46 -19.23 4.23
N PRO A 86 4.35 -19.98 4.90
CA PRO A 86 4.54 -19.90 6.35
C PRO A 86 5.11 -18.56 6.83
N LYS A 87 5.72 -17.77 5.94
CA LYS A 87 6.26 -16.43 6.24
C LYS A 87 5.34 -15.30 5.80
N ALA A 88 4.17 -15.61 5.22
CA ALA A 88 3.25 -14.59 4.75
C ALA A 88 2.40 -14.03 5.90
N GLU A 89 2.11 -12.74 5.80
CA GLU A 89 1.16 -12.07 6.67
C GLU A 89 -0.27 -12.50 6.29
N ILE A 90 -1.08 -12.85 7.29
CA ILE A 90 -2.46 -13.28 7.05
C ILE A 90 -3.40 -12.12 7.33
N ILE A 91 -4.11 -11.69 6.30
CA ILE A 91 -5.18 -10.69 6.41
C ILE A 91 -6.51 -11.38 6.13
N LYS A 92 -7.49 -11.17 7.01
CA LYS A 92 -8.80 -11.80 6.92
C LYS A 92 -9.93 -10.78 6.93
N ASP A 93 -10.96 -11.06 6.15
CA ASP A 93 -12.17 -10.26 6.10
C ASP A 93 -13.44 -11.12 6.10
N ILE A 94 -14.52 -10.57 6.65
CA ILE A 94 -15.86 -11.15 6.58
C ILE A 94 -16.80 -10.14 5.92
N GLY A 95 -17.42 -10.55 4.82
CA GLY A 95 -18.38 -9.77 4.08
C GLY A 95 -18.34 -10.04 2.57
N SER A 96 -19.27 -9.43 1.86
CA SER A 96 -19.41 -9.57 0.40
C SER A 96 -18.13 -9.17 -0.37
N GLY A 97 -17.89 -9.85 -1.50
CA GLY A 97 -16.90 -9.47 -2.50
C GLY A 97 -17.10 -8.07 -3.10
N LEU A 98 -18.30 -7.48 -2.91
CA LEU A 98 -18.66 -6.13 -3.35
C LEU A 98 -18.36 -5.05 -2.31
N ASN A 99 -18.01 -5.42 -1.07
CA ASN A 99 -17.79 -4.45 0.00
C ASN A 99 -16.34 -3.93 0.00
N TYR A 100 -16.06 -2.83 -0.68
CA TYR A 100 -14.72 -2.23 -0.68
C TYR A 100 -14.31 -1.57 0.65
N LYS A 101 -15.20 -1.47 1.63
CA LYS A 101 -14.92 -0.88 2.96
C LYS A 101 -14.43 -1.91 4.00
N ARG A 102 -14.26 -3.17 3.59
CA ARG A 102 -13.68 -4.24 4.42
C ARG A 102 -12.32 -3.82 4.99
N PHE A 103 -12.08 -4.14 6.25
CA PHE A 103 -10.93 -3.61 6.99
C PHE A 103 -9.61 -4.13 6.41
N GLY A 104 -9.50 -5.45 6.17
CA GLY A 104 -8.29 -6.05 5.61
C GLY A 104 -7.98 -5.53 4.20
N LEU A 105 -9.01 -5.42 3.34
CA LEU A 105 -8.84 -4.79 2.02
C LEU A 105 -8.34 -3.34 2.11
N ARG A 106 -8.90 -2.53 3.02
CA ARG A 106 -8.44 -1.15 3.23
C ARG A 106 -6.99 -1.10 3.70
N THR A 107 -6.59 -2.00 4.60
CA THR A 107 -5.19 -2.12 5.04
C THR A 107 -4.24 -2.40 3.87
N ILE A 108 -4.62 -3.31 2.96
CA ILE A 108 -3.84 -3.60 1.75
C ILE A 108 -3.73 -2.35 0.86
N LEU A 109 -4.85 -1.66 0.61
CA LEU A 109 -4.87 -0.45 -0.21
C LEU A 109 -4.02 0.67 0.39
N GLU A 110 -4.12 0.91 1.70
CA GLU A 110 -3.29 1.91 2.38
C GLU A 110 -1.80 1.60 2.26
N ARG A 111 -1.41 0.32 2.32
CA ARG A 111 -0.02 -0.11 2.10
C ARG A 111 0.43 0.08 0.66
N LEU A 112 -0.43 -0.20 -0.31
CA LEU A 112 -0.16 0.12 -1.71
C LEU A 112 0.04 1.64 -1.91
N MET A 113 -0.79 2.48 -1.30
CA MET A 113 -0.64 3.94 -1.37
C MET A 113 0.63 4.44 -0.67
N ARG A 114 1.19 3.67 0.28
CA ARG A 114 2.49 3.98 0.90
C ARG A 114 3.69 3.64 0.02
N GLY A 115 3.48 2.84 -1.04
CA GLY A 115 4.53 2.36 -1.93
C GLY A 115 5.08 0.99 -1.57
N ASP A 116 4.39 0.21 -0.72
CA ASP A 116 4.83 -1.14 -0.36
C ASP A 116 4.76 -2.08 -1.57
N LYS A 117 5.78 -2.95 -1.71
CA LYS A 117 5.82 -3.99 -2.74
C LYS A 117 5.16 -5.25 -2.21
N LEU A 118 3.89 -5.43 -2.53
CA LEU A 118 3.07 -6.51 -1.99
C LEU A 118 2.92 -7.67 -2.99
N THR A 119 3.14 -8.89 -2.53
CA THR A 119 2.68 -10.10 -3.22
C THR A 119 1.42 -10.58 -2.52
N ILE A 120 0.26 -10.41 -3.15
CA ILE A 120 -1.03 -10.77 -2.55
C ILE A 120 -1.44 -12.15 -3.05
N VAL A 121 -1.52 -13.12 -2.15
CA VAL A 121 -2.00 -14.47 -2.43
C VAL A 121 -3.47 -14.57 -2.06
N VAL A 122 -4.31 -14.98 -3.01
CA VAL A 122 -5.73 -15.23 -2.81
C VAL A 122 -6.11 -16.62 -3.30
N ALA A 123 -7.11 -17.22 -2.66
CA ALA A 123 -7.56 -18.55 -3.06
C ALA A 123 -8.26 -18.54 -4.42
N CYS A 124 -9.04 -17.48 -4.69
CA CYS A 124 -9.54 -17.13 -6.02
C CYS A 124 -9.89 -15.65 -6.16
N ARG A 125 -10.16 -15.21 -7.41
CA ARG A 125 -10.42 -13.81 -7.76
C ARG A 125 -11.55 -13.18 -6.93
N ASP A 126 -12.68 -13.87 -6.80
CA ASP A 126 -13.85 -13.39 -6.02
C ASP A 126 -13.55 -13.17 -4.53
N ARG A 127 -12.53 -13.84 -3.99
CA ARG A 127 -12.13 -13.62 -2.59
C ARG A 127 -11.56 -12.23 -2.40
N LEU A 128 -10.82 -11.70 -3.37
CA LEU A 128 -10.37 -10.32 -3.37
C LEU A 128 -11.53 -9.36 -3.63
N THR A 129 -12.13 -9.47 -4.81
CA THR A 129 -13.23 -8.62 -5.26
C THR A 129 -14.07 -9.33 -6.30
N ARG A 130 -15.37 -9.00 -6.34
CA ARG A 130 -16.27 -9.55 -7.37
C ARG A 130 -16.11 -8.86 -8.72
N PHE A 131 -15.69 -7.59 -8.72
CA PHE A 131 -15.45 -6.79 -9.92
C PHE A 131 -14.19 -5.94 -9.76
N GLY A 132 -13.58 -5.55 -10.88
CA GLY A 132 -12.39 -4.69 -10.87
C GLY A 132 -11.15 -5.40 -10.33
N PHE A 133 -11.03 -6.72 -10.55
CA PHE A 133 -9.84 -7.46 -10.16
C PHE A 133 -8.59 -6.91 -10.87
N GLU A 134 -8.74 -6.58 -12.15
CA GLU A 134 -7.72 -5.99 -13.02
C GLU A 134 -7.25 -4.63 -12.48
N LEU A 135 -8.13 -3.86 -11.83
CA LEU A 135 -7.75 -2.60 -11.18
C LEU A 135 -6.80 -2.85 -10.01
N PHE A 136 -7.06 -3.87 -9.19
CA PHE A 136 -6.13 -4.23 -8.11
C PHE A 136 -4.81 -4.76 -8.66
N GLU A 137 -4.83 -5.58 -9.72
CA GLU A 137 -3.61 -6.04 -10.38
C GLU A 137 -2.76 -4.87 -10.88
N TYR A 138 -3.39 -3.89 -11.52
CA TYR A 138 -2.73 -2.67 -11.96
C TYR A 138 -2.14 -1.87 -10.79
N LEU A 139 -2.90 -1.62 -9.73
CA LEU A 139 -2.40 -0.89 -8.56
C LEU A 139 -1.23 -1.58 -7.86
N VAL A 140 -1.27 -2.91 -7.80
CA VAL A 140 -0.19 -3.71 -7.20
C VAL A 140 1.06 -3.69 -8.07
N SER A 141 0.90 -3.74 -9.41
CA SER A 141 2.02 -3.72 -10.34
C SER A 141 2.75 -2.37 -10.40
N LEU A 142 2.05 -1.25 -10.12
CA LEU A 142 2.69 0.08 -9.98
C LEU A 142 3.80 0.11 -8.92
N ASN A 143 3.68 -0.71 -7.87
CA ASN A 143 4.69 -0.85 -6.83
C ASN A 143 5.64 -2.05 -7.06
N GLY A 144 5.57 -2.68 -8.24
CA GLY A 144 6.32 -3.90 -8.58
C GLY A 144 5.83 -5.16 -7.88
N GLY A 145 4.66 -5.13 -7.25
CA GLY A 145 4.02 -6.29 -6.63
C GLY A 145 3.35 -7.21 -7.64
N LYS A 146 2.69 -8.27 -7.15
CA LYS A 146 1.82 -9.13 -7.97
C LYS A 146 0.69 -9.75 -7.17
N ILE A 147 -0.38 -10.16 -7.84
CA ILE A 147 -1.47 -10.95 -7.25
C ILE A 147 -1.32 -12.39 -7.73
N LEU A 148 -1.30 -13.34 -6.80
CA LEU A 148 -1.24 -14.77 -7.05
C LEU A 148 -2.59 -15.39 -6.70
N VAL A 149 -3.19 -16.08 -7.67
CA VAL A 149 -4.48 -16.76 -7.52
C VAL A 149 -4.20 -18.26 -7.49
N LEU A 150 -4.62 -18.95 -6.43
CA LEU A 150 -4.37 -20.40 -6.28
C LEU A 150 -5.37 -21.28 -7.05
N ASP A 151 -6.41 -20.68 -7.66
CA ASP A 151 -7.50 -21.36 -8.38
C ASP A 151 -8.03 -22.61 -7.67
N ASN A 152 -8.37 -22.46 -6.38
CA ASN A 152 -8.99 -23.55 -5.62
C ASN A 152 -10.53 -23.45 -5.70
N PRO A 153 -11.21 -24.29 -6.51
CA PRO A 153 -12.65 -24.17 -6.76
C PRO A 153 -13.51 -24.33 -5.50
N LYS A 154 -13.07 -25.14 -4.51
CA LYS A 154 -13.76 -25.31 -3.23
C LYS A 154 -13.84 -24.02 -2.42
N SER A 155 -12.93 -23.09 -2.67
CA SER A 155 -12.89 -21.80 -2.00
C SER A 155 -13.62 -20.70 -2.77
N CYS A 156 -14.25 -20.98 -3.91
CA CYS A 156 -14.93 -19.95 -4.72
C CYS A 156 -16.45 -20.02 -4.69
N LEU A 157 -16.99 -20.98 -3.94
CA LEU A 157 -18.41 -21.13 -3.64
C LEU A 157 -18.74 -20.52 -2.26
#